data_AF-A0A2N9JF28-F1
#
_entry.id   AF-A0A2N9JF28-F1
#
_cell.length_a   1.000
_cell.length_b   1.000
_cell.length_c   1.000
_cell.angle_alpha   90.00
_cell.angle_beta   90.00
_cell.angle_gamma   90.00
#
_symmetry.space_group_name_H-M   'P 1'
#
loop_
_entity.id
_entity.type
_entity.pdbx_description
1 polymer ?
#
loop_
_entity_poly.entity_id
_entity_poly.type
_entity_poly.pdbx_seq_one_letter_code
_entity_poly.pdbx_strand_id
1 'polypeptide(L)'
;MTVLLVIAKIVIVLALGAVAVLLGGRAVTRVFRLAERTRATELPEQNGALETVAPLTYAATYLRGGEWIGYLERLAVFGALLVGFPEGIAVAMVVKSFARYPEIKASSTGAAERFIIGTFVSVLFASACALAAAWLIRLF
;
A
#
# COMPACT_ATOMS: atom_id res chain seq x y z
N MET A 1 -31.16 14.76 -16.61
CA MET A 1 -30.97 13.95 -15.38
C MET A 1 -29.85 12.91 -15.55
N THR A 2 -29.86 12.11 -16.62
CA THR A 2 -28.84 11.06 -16.88
C THR A 2 -27.41 11.58 -17.00
N VAL A 3 -27.18 12.69 -17.71
CA VAL A 3 -25.84 13.28 -17.89
C VAL A 3 -25.22 13.70 -16.55
N LEU A 4 -26.01 14.31 -15.66
CA LEU A 4 -25.53 14.73 -14.34
C LEU A 4 -25.10 13.53 -13.49
N LEU A 5 -25.85 12.42 -13.55
CA LEU A 5 -25.51 11.19 -12.84
C LEU A 5 -24.22 10.55 -13.37
N VAL A 6 -24.02 10.56 -14.69
CA VAL A 6 -22.78 10.07 -15.31
C VAL A 6 -21.58 10.90 -14.85
N ILE A 7 -21.72 12.24 -14.86
CA ILE A 7 -20.66 13.14 -14.38
C ILE A 7 -20.34 12.86 -12.91
N ALA A 8 -21.37 12.72 -12.06
CA ALA A 8 -21.17 12.42 -10.64
C ALA A 8 -20.40 11.09 -10.43
N LYS A 9 -20.76 10.03 -11.17
CA LYS A 9 -20.07 8.73 -11.12
C LYS A 9 -18.60 8.85 -11.53
N ILE A 10 -18.30 9.60 -12.59
CA ILE A 10 -16.92 9.84 -13.03
C ILE A 10 -16.13 10.59 -11.96
N VAL A 11 -16.71 11.65 -11.38
CA VAL A 11 -16.06 12.43 -10.31
C VAL A 11 -15.75 11.56 -9.10
N ILE A 12 -16.68 10.68 -8.70
CA ILE A 12 -16.47 9.73 -7.59
C ILE A 12 -15.29 8.80 -7.88
N VAL A 13 -15.25 8.19 -9.06
CA VAL A 13 -14.16 7.28 -9.46
C VAL A 13 -12.81 8.00 -9.45
N LEU A 14 -12.75 9.20 -10.04
CA LEU A 14 -11.51 9.98 -10.11
C LEU A 14 -11.05 10.43 -8.72
N ALA A 15 -11.97 10.91 -7.88
CA ALA A 15 -11.65 11.36 -6.53
C ALA A 15 -11.14 10.22 -5.65
N LEU A 16 -11.84 9.08 -5.62
CA LEU A 16 -11.42 7.93 -4.81
C LEU A 16 -10.21 7.20 -5.39
N GLY A 17 -10.04 7.20 -6.71
CA GLY A 17 -8.83 6.72 -7.36
C GLY A 17 -7.61 7.58 -6.99
N ALA A 18 -7.76 8.92 -7.02
CA ALA A 18 -6.70 9.83 -6.58
C ALA A 18 -6.36 9.65 -5.09
N VAL A 19 -7.38 9.46 -4.23
CA VAL A 19 -7.18 9.14 -2.80
C VAL A 19 -6.39 7.83 -2.67
N ALA A 20 -6.82 6.76 -3.34
CA ALA A 20 -6.14 5.46 -3.30
C ALA A 20 -4.66 5.59 -3.68
N VAL A 21 -4.38 6.24 -4.82
CA VAL A 21 -3.02 6.36 -5.37
C VAL A 21 -2.16 7.29 -4.52
N LEU A 22 -2.59 8.53 -4.27
CA LEU A 22 -1.75 9.58 -3.66
C LEU A 22 -1.65 9.45 -2.13
N LEU A 23 -2.73 9.07 -1.45
CA LEU A 23 -2.74 9.00 0.02
C LEU A 23 -2.32 7.63 0.56
N GLY A 24 -2.33 6.58 -0.27
CA GLY A 24 -1.95 5.23 0.14
C GLY A 24 -0.54 5.15 0.75
N GLY A 25 0.42 5.93 0.25
CA GLY A 25 1.78 5.97 0.79
C GLY A 25 1.82 6.50 2.23
N ARG A 26 1.00 7.52 2.53
CA ARG A 26 0.89 8.09 3.88
C ARG A 26 0.22 7.11 4.84
N ALA A 27 -0.75 6.33 4.37
CA ALA A 27 -1.39 5.28 5.15
C ALA A 27 -0.38 4.19 5.55
N VAL A 28 0.43 3.72 4.61
CA VAL A 28 1.51 2.75 4.86
C VAL A 28 2.51 3.27 5.90
N THR A 29 3.00 4.50 5.75
CA THR A 29 3.94 5.09 6.73
C THR A 29 3.32 5.27 8.12
N ARG A 30 2.01 5.57 8.22
CA ARG A 30 1.31 5.64 9.51
C ARG A 30 1.27 4.28 10.20
N VAL A 31 0.98 3.21 9.46
CA VAL A 31 0.98 1.85 10.03
C VAL A 31 2.37 1.45 10.48
N PHE A 32 3.42 1.75 9.73
CA PHE A 32 4.79 1.47 10.18
C PHE A 32 5.15 2.20 11.47
N ARG A 33 4.80 3.48 11.60
CA ARG A 33 5.03 4.22 12.86
C ARG A 33 4.27 3.62 14.04
N LEU A 34 3.08 3.07 13.80
CA LEU A 34 2.31 2.40 14.85
C LEU A 34 2.94 1.06 15.23
N ALA A 35 3.34 0.25 14.25
CA ALA A 35 4.01 -1.02 14.48
C ALA A 35 5.34 -0.84 15.24
N GLU A 36 6.10 0.21 14.90
CA GLU A 36 7.37 0.55 15.56
C GLU A 36 7.17 0.98 17.02
N ARG A 37 6.07 1.69 17.33
CA ARG A 37 5.69 2.03 18.72
C ARG A 37 5.34 0.80 19.54
N THR A 38 4.60 -0.15 18.97
CA THR A 38 4.27 -1.42 19.65
C THR A 38 5.54 -2.22 19.95
N ARG A 39 6.44 -2.36 18.96
CA ARG A 39 7.70 -3.10 19.11
C ARG A 39 8.63 -2.49 20.16
N ALA A 40 8.67 -1.16 20.25
CA ALA A 40 9.44 -0.46 21.29
C ALA A 40 8.88 -0.67 22.71
N THR A 41 7.60 -1.02 22.84
CA THR A 41 6.96 -1.29 24.14
C THR A 41 7.22 -2.74 24.60
N GLU A 42 7.41 -3.67 23.67
CA GLU A 42 7.65 -5.10 23.94
C GLU A 42 9.10 -5.44 24.30
N LEU A 43 10.06 -4.57 23.97
CA LEU A 43 11.49 -4.76 24.26
C LEU A 43 11.99 -3.75 25.30
N PRO A 44 11.62 -3.87 26.59
CA PRO A 44 12.25 -3.08 27.65
C PRO A 44 13.70 -3.54 27.82
N GLU A 45 14.64 -2.61 27.63
CA GLU A 45 16.09 -2.67 27.95
C GLU A 45 16.65 -4.02 28.45
N GLN A 46 16.93 -4.96 27.54
CA GLN A 46 17.89 -6.03 27.85
C GLN A 46 19.04 -6.05 26.84
N ASN A 47 20.17 -5.56 27.36
CA ASN A 47 21.55 -5.95 27.03
C ASN A 47 22.10 -5.48 25.67
N GLY A 48 22.69 -4.29 25.66
CA GLY A 48 24.15 -4.09 25.58
C GLY A 48 24.99 -4.70 24.44
N ALA A 49 24.43 -5.50 23.53
CA ALA A 49 25.12 -6.08 22.38
C ALA A 49 24.11 -6.28 21.25
N LEU A 50 23.48 -5.19 20.82
CA LEU A 50 22.46 -5.23 19.79
C LEU A 50 23.13 -5.39 18.42
N GLU A 51 22.93 -6.55 17.77
CA GLU A 51 22.63 -6.53 16.34
C GLU A 51 21.57 -5.45 16.15
N THR A 52 21.99 -4.32 15.60
CA THR A 52 21.18 -3.12 15.50
C THR A 52 20.11 -3.43 14.48
N VAL A 53 18.96 -3.97 14.93
CA VAL A 53 17.77 -4.13 14.09
C VAL A 53 17.38 -2.71 13.69
N ALA A 54 17.84 -2.32 12.51
CA ALA A 54 17.66 -0.96 12.03
C ALA A 54 16.17 -0.64 12.00
N PRO A 55 15.76 0.58 12.40
CA PRO A 55 14.36 1.00 12.34
C PRO A 55 13.76 0.63 10.99
N LEU A 56 12.50 0.16 10.96
CA LEU A 56 11.80 -0.14 9.69
C LEU A 56 11.79 1.11 8.78
N THR A 57 11.86 2.28 9.41
CA THR A 57 12.00 3.58 8.78
C THR A 57 13.41 3.86 8.22
N TYR A 58 14.50 3.34 8.82
CA TYR A 58 15.88 3.56 8.35
C TYR A 58 16.22 2.75 7.08
N ALA A 59 15.64 1.55 6.95
CA ALA A 59 15.64 0.80 5.69
C ALA A 59 14.88 1.51 4.55
N ALA A 60 14.20 2.64 4.80
CA ALA A 60 13.50 3.43 3.78
C ALA A 60 14.42 4.20 2.85
N THR A 61 15.67 4.41 3.24
CA THR A 61 16.57 5.38 2.59
C THR A 61 17.12 4.90 1.23
N TYR A 62 16.89 3.64 0.82
CA TYR A 62 17.61 3.03 -0.31
C TYR A 62 16.81 2.69 -1.58
N LEU A 63 15.56 3.14 -1.76
CA LEU A 63 14.76 2.75 -2.93
C LEU A 63 13.99 3.91 -3.56
N ARG A 64 14.67 4.74 -4.36
CA ARG A 64 14.09 5.91 -5.07
C ARG A 64 12.98 5.54 -6.07
N GLY A 65 12.89 4.28 -6.51
CA GLY A 65 11.84 3.78 -7.42
C GLY A 65 10.61 3.17 -6.74
N GLY A 66 10.65 2.91 -5.42
CA GLY A 66 9.59 2.18 -4.71
C GLY A 66 8.25 2.89 -4.64
N GLU A 67 8.26 4.22 -4.72
CA GLU A 67 7.06 5.04 -4.62
C GLU A 67 6.20 4.93 -5.88
N TRP A 68 6.82 4.97 -7.06
CA TRP A 68 6.14 4.80 -8.35
C TRP A 68 5.55 3.41 -8.52
N ILE A 69 6.26 2.36 -8.10
CA ILE A 69 5.71 0.99 -8.09
C ILE A 69 4.47 0.93 -7.19
N GLY A 70 4.49 1.61 -6.05
CA GLY A 70 3.32 1.74 -5.18
C GLY A 70 2.15 2.47 -5.83
N TYR A 71 2.39 3.52 -6.62
CA TYR A 71 1.32 4.20 -7.36
C TYR A 71 0.69 3.31 -8.42
N LEU A 72 1.51 2.59 -9.19
CA LEU A 72 1.03 1.68 -10.23
C LEU A 72 0.25 0.49 -9.65
N GLU A 73 0.72 -0.09 -8.54
CA GLU A 73 0.00 -1.15 -7.82
C GLU A 73 -1.38 -0.67 -7.39
N ARG A 74 -1.48 0.48 -6.72
CA ARG A 74 -2.76 0.98 -6.20
C ARG A 74 -3.74 1.29 -7.34
N LEU A 75 -3.24 1.86 -8.44
CA LEU A 75 -4.04 2.09 -9.64
C LEU A 75 -4.56 0.77 -10.22
N ALA A 76 -3.69 -0.25 -10.33
CA ALA A 76 -4.06 -1.56 -10.84
C ALA A 76 -5.11 -2.24 -9.94
N VAL A 77 -4.90 -2.26 -8.61
CA VAL A 77 -5.84 -2.83 -7.64
C VAL A 77 -7.19 -2.11 -7.68
N PHE A 78 -7.17 -0.77 -7.65
CA PHE A 78 -8.39 0.03 -7.67
C PHE A 78 -9.18 -0.19 -8.97
N GLY A 79 -8.50 -0.14 -10.13
CA GLY A 79 -9.12 -0.36 -11.43
C GLY A 79 -9.64 -1.78 -11.61
N ALA A 80 -8.86 -2.79 -11.21
CA ALA A 80 -9.24 -4.19 -11.28
C ALA A 80 -10.55 -4.47 -10.53
N LEU A 81 -10.69 -3.93 -9.32
CA LEU A 81 -11.91 -4.06 -8.53
C LEU A 81 -13.11 -3.33 -9.14
N LEU A 82 -12.91 -2.12 -9.70
CA LEU A 82 -13.99 -1.36 -10.32
C LEU A 82 -14.52 -2.01 -11.61
N VAL A 83 -13.65 -2.65 -12.39
CA VAL A 83 -14.04 -3.36 -13.63
C VAL A 83 -14.57 -4.77 -13.34
N GLY A 84 -14.51 -5.22 -12.08
CA GLY A 84 -15.02 -6.54 -11.68
C GLY A 84 -14.05 -7.69 -11.96
N PHE A 85 -12.75 -7.40 -12.04
CA PHE A 85 -11.66 -8.37 -12.25
C PHE A 85 -10.79 -8.50 -10.99
N PRO A 86 -11.28 -9.12 -9.90
CA PRO A 86 -10.54 -9.21 -8.64
C PRO A 86 -9.21 -9.98 -8.75
N GLU A 87 -9.08 -10.88 -9.73
CA GLU A 87 -7.85 -11.63 -10.01
C GLU A 87 -6.69 -10.68 -10.42
N GLY A 88 -7.00 -9.47 -10.91
CA GLY A 88 -6.01 -8.43 -11.19
C GLY A 88 -5.17 -8.02 -9.98
N ILE A 89 -5.70 -8.21 -8.76
CA ILE A 89 -4.93 -8.01 -7.52
C ILE A 89 -3.78 -9.01 -7.43
N ALA A 90 -4.04 -10.29 -7.71
CA ALA A 90 -3.02 -11.32 -7.66
C ALA A 90 -1.91 -11.03 -8.70
N VAL A 91 -2.28 -10.59 -9.90
CA VAL A 91 -1.33 -10.18 -10.94
C VAL A 91 -0.47 -9.00 -10.45
N ALA A 92 -1.08 -7.96 -9.88
CA ALA A 92 -0.35 -6.81 -9.35
C ALA A 92 0.63 -7.20 -8.24
N MET A 93 0.21 -8.11 -7.36
CA MET A 93 1.05 -8.64 -6.27
C MET A 93 2.25 -9.41 -6.78
N VAL A 94 2.06 -10.27 -7.80
CA VAL A 94 3.14 -11.01 -8.45
C VAL A 94 4.12 -10.01 -9.07
N VAL A 95 3.65 -9.12 -9.95
CA VAL A 95 4.51 -8.15 -10.65
C VAL A 95 5.33 -7.31 -9.66
N LYS A 96 4.69 -6.78 -8.62
CA LYS A 96 5.35 -5.98 -7.58
C LYS A 96 6.40 -6.77 -6.80
N SER A 97 6.10 -8.02 -6.45
CA SER A 97 7.02 -8.87 -5.69
C SER A 97 8.24 -9.27 -6.50
N PHE A 98 8.07 -9.56 -7.79
CA PHE A 98 9.18 -9.85 -8.70
C PHE A 98 10.11 -8.63 -8.87
N ALA A 99 9.55 -7.43 -9.00
CA ALA A 99 10.33 -6.21 -9.14
C ALA A 99 11.26 -5.93 -7.94
N ARG A 100 10.90 -6.40 -6.74
CA ARG A 100 11.67 -6.16 -5.50
C ARG A 100 12.42 -7.36 -4.97
N TYR A 101 12.28 -8.53 -5.60
CA TYR A 101 12.94 -9.76 -5.18
C TYR A 101 14.48 -9.62 -5.09
N PRO A 102 15.19 -9.01 -6.06
CA PRO A 102 16.64 -8.84 -5.97
C PRO A 102 17.06 -7.94 -4.81
N GLU A 103 16.29 -6.89 -4.53
CA GLU A 103 16.54 -5.92 -3.46
C GLU A 103 16.35 -6.56 -2.08
N ILE A 104 15.28 -7.36 -1.91
CA ILE A 104 15.00 -8.07 -0.66
C ILE A 104 16.07 -9.13 -0.38
N LYS A 105 16.51 -9.84 -1.42
CA LYS A 105 17.56 -10.87 -1.29
C LYS A 105 18.93 -10.28 -0.93
N ALA A 106 19.23 -9.07 -1.39
CA ALA A 106 20.49 -8.38 -1.12
C ALA A 106 20.50 -7.58 0.19
N SER A 107 19.34 -7.38 0.83
CA SER A 107 19.17 -6.53 2.02
C SER A 107 19.09 -7.33 3.33
N SER A 108 19.44 -6.68 4.43
CA SER A 108 19.51 -7.21 5.80
C SER A 108 18.16 -7.64 6.40
N THR A 109 18.24 -8.31 7.56
CA THR A 109 17.14 -8.73 8.45
C THR A 109 16.09 -7.60 8.62
N GLY A 110 14.86 -7.84 8.16
CA GLY A 110 13.72 -6.91 8.26
C GLY A 110 13.20 -6.31 6.94
N ALA A 111 13.95 -6.39 5.84
CA ALA A 111 13.49 -5.85 4.54
C ALA A 111 12.26 -6.60 3.98
N ALA A 112 12.23 -7.94 4.13
CA ALA A 112 11.11 -8.77 3.72
C ALA A 112 9.83 -8.49 4.53
N GLU A 113 9.96 -8.38 5.86
CA GLU A 113 8.84 -8.06 6.76
C GLU A 113 8.20 -6.72 6.37
N ARG A 114 9.04 -5.70 6.13
CA ARG A 114 8.57 -4.39 5.68
C ARG A 114 7.89 -4.46 4.31
N PHE A 115 8.44 -5.22 3.37
CA PHE A 115 7.83 -5.37 2.05
C PHE A 115 6.43 -5.99 2.15
N ILE A 116 6.27 -7.03 2.96
CA ILE A 116 4.99 -7.72 3.17
C ILE A 116 3.98 -6.79 3.82
N ILE A 117 4.32 -6.20 4.98
CA ILE A 117 3.41 -5.30 5.71
C ILE A 117 3.03 -4.09 4.86
N GLY A 118 4.01 -3.45 4.22
CA GLY A 118 3.77 -2.26 3.41
C GLY A 118 2.89 -2.53 2.19
N THR A 119 3.07 -3.69 1.56
CA THR A 119 2.25 -4.12 0.43
C THR A 119 0.83 -4.45 0.88
N PHE A 120 0.67 -5.21 1.96
CA PHE A 120 -0.64 -5.58 2.49
C PHE A 120 -1.48 -4.35 2.85
N VAL A 121 -0.89 -3.39 3.57
CA VAL A 121 -1.56 -2.12 3.92
C VAL A 121 -1.92 -1.30 2.67
N SER A 122 -1.02 -1.24 1.68
CA SER A 122 -1.26 -0.53 0.40
C SER A 122 -2.46 -1.10 -0.34
N VAL A 123 -2.52 -2.43 -0.49
CA VAL A 123 -3.61 -3.13 -1.16
C VAL A 123 -4.93 -2.95 -0.40
N LEU A 124 -4.94 -3.13 0.93
CA LEU A 124 -6.15 -2.92 1.73
C LEU A 124 -6.70 -1.50 1.57
N PHE A 125 -5.83 -0.50 1.57
CA PHE A 125 -6.24 0.90 1.40
C PHE A 125 -6.83 1.15 0.01
N ALA A 126 -6.20 0.64 -1.06
CA ALA A 126 -6.73 0.76 -2.42
C ALA A 126 -8.06 0.01 -2.58
N SER A 127 -8.17 -1.19 -2.02
CA SER A 127 -9.41 -1.98 -2.01
C SER A 127 -10.54 -1.27 -1.27
N ALA A 128 -10.26 -0.66 -0.11
CA ALA A 128 -11.25 0.12 0.62
C ALA A 128 -11.77 1.31 -0.19
N CYS A 129 -10.89 2.02 -0.91
CA CYS A 129 -11.28 3.10 -1.80
C CYS A 129 -12.14 2.60 -2.97
N ALA A 130 -11.78 1.46 -3.57
CA ALA A 130 -12.53 0.87 -4.67
C ALA A 130 -13.93 0.41 -4.23
N LEU A 131 -14.05 -0.23 -3.07
CA LEU A 131 -15.32 -0.62 -2.48
C LEU A 131 -16.18 0.60 -2.16
N ALA A 132 -15.60 1.66 -1.59
CA ALA A 132 -16.31 2.91 -1.34
C ALA A 132 -16.83 3.54 -2.63
N ALA A 133 -16.02 3.53 -3.70
CA ALA A 133 -16.42 4.03 -5.01
C ALA A 133 -17.58 3.21 -5.59
N ALA A 134 -17.44 1.89 -5.62
CA ALA A 134 -18.47 0.98 -6.12
C ALA A 134 -19.78 1.11 -5.32
N TRP A 135 -19.69 1.23 -3.99
CA TRP A 135 -20.85 1.45 -3.13
C TRP A 135 -21.53 2.78 -3.43
N LEU A 136 -20.78 3.87 -3.51
CA LEU A 136 -21.32 5.19 -3.76
C LEU A 136 -21.96 5.31 -5.15
N ILE A 137 -21.37 4.65 -6.17
CA ILE A 137 -21.93 4.59 -7.53
C ILE A 137 -23.28 3.85 -7.57
N ARG A 138 -23.50 2.87 -6.68
CA ARG A 138 -24.76 2.11 -6.60
C ARG A 138 -25.89 2.86 -5.90
N LEU A 139 -25.59 3.94 -5.18
CA LEU A 139 -26.59 4.78 -4.51
C LEU A 139 -27.33 5.73 -5.47
N PHE A 140 -26.83 5.92 -6.69
CA PHE A 140 -27.37 6.86 -7.69
C PHE A 140 -27.57 6.17 -9.05
#